data_AF-A0A7W1RZL3-F1
#
_entry.id   AF-A0A7W1RZL3-F1
#
_cell.length_a   1.000
_cell.length_b   1.000
_cell.length_c   1.000
_cell.angle_alpha   90.00
_cell.angle_beta   90.00
_cell.angle_gamma   90.00
#
_symmetry.space_group_name_H-M   'P 1'
#
loop_
_entity.id
_entity.type
_entity.pdbx_description
1 polymer ?
#
loop_
_entity_poly.entity_id
_entity_poly.type
_entity_poly.pdbx_seq_one_letter_code
_entity_poly.pdbx_strand_id
1 'polypeptide(L)' 'MAKRALVVAGGWDGHEPKQATERFLPFLKAHGFEVIVRDSMAAYTDKALMDSLSLV' A
#
# COMPACT_ATOMS: atom_id res chain seq x y z
N MET A 1 0.90 12.11 14.84
CA MET A 1 0.74 10.71 14.39
C MET A 1 1.09 10.66 12.91
N ALA A 2 1.92 9.72 12.46
CA ALA A 2 2.20 9.53 11.04
C ALA A 2 0.94 9.05 10.31
N LYS A 3 0.70 9.51 9.08
CA LYS A 3 -0.43 9.04 8.26
C LYS A 3 -0.13 7.63 7.76
N ARG A 4 -1.13 6.77 7.66
CA ARG A 4 -0.95 5.39 7.19
C ARG A 4 -1.43 5.25 5.75
N ALA A 5 -0.64 4.59 4.91
CA ALA A 5 -0.99 4.27 3.53
C ALA A 5 -0.96 2.75 3.34
N LEU A 6 -1.98 2.20 2.68
CA LEU A 6 -1.99 0.82 2.21
C LEU A 6 -1.58 0.82 0.74
N VAL A 7 -0.66 -0.07 0.37
CA VAL A 7 -0.38 -0.39 -1.03
C VAL A 7 -0.70 -1.86 -1.21
N VAL A 8 -1.67 -2.17 -2.06
CA VAL A 8 -1.95 -3.56 -2.44
C VAL A 8 -1.25 -3.86 -3.76
N ALA A 9 -0.18 -4.64 -3.68
CA ALA A 9 0.71 -4.97 -4.77
C ALA A 9 0.68 -6.48 -5.03
N GLY A 10 -0.10 -6.88 -6.04
CA GLY A 10 -0.07 -8.22 -6.63
C GLY A 10 0.18 -8.09 -8.13
N GLY A 11 0.54 -9.18 -8.81
CA GLY A 11 0.85 -9.14 -10.24
C GLY A 11 0.69 -10.48 -10.93
N TRP A 12 0.70 -10.44 -12.26
CA TRP A 12 0.66 -11.60 -13.15
C TRP A 12 1.66 -11.36 -14.30
N ASP A 13 2.04 -12.42 -14.99
CA ASP A 13 2.98 -12.34 -16.12
C ASP A 13 2.38 -11.52 -17.27
N GLY A 14 2.79 -10.25 -17.37
CA GLY A 14 2.24 -9.28 -18.33
C GLY A 14 1.94 -7.92 -17.72
N HIS A 15 2.03 -7.78 -16.39
CA HIS A 15 1.93 -6.50 -15.69
C HIS A 15 3.15 -6.30 -14.76
N GLU A 16 3.56 -5.05 -14.54
CA GLU A 16 4.71 -4.68 -13.69
C GLU A 16 4.34 -3.95 -12.38
N PRO A 17 3.41 -4.47 -11.56
CA PRO A 17 2.94 -3.78 -10.36
C PRO A 17 3.98 -3.79 -9.23
N LYS A 18 4.89 -4.78 -9.22
CA LYS A 18 5.98 -4.84 -8.24
C LYS A 18 6.98 -3.71 -8.46
N GLN A 19 7.41 -3.50 -9.70
CA GLN A 19 8.33 -2.44 -10.09
C GLN A 19 7.72 -1.05 -9.83
N ALA A 20 6.43 -0.87 -10.14
CA ALA A 20 5.71 0.36 -9.81
C ALA A 20 5.65 0.60 -8.29
N THR A 21 5.32 -0.44 -7.52
CA THR A 21 5.28 -0.37 -6.06
C THR A 21 6.63 0.03 -5.48
N GLU A 22 7.72 -0.63 -5.91
CA GLU A 22 9.09 -0.33 -5.46
C GLU A 22 9.49 1.14 -5.69
N ARG A 23 8.96 1.80 -6.73
CA ARG A 23 9.18 3.23 -7.00
C ARG A 23 8.34 4.14 -6.10
N PHE A 24 7.12 3.75 -5.74
CA PHE A 24 6.23 4.58 -4.93
C PHE A 24 6.47 4.45 -3.42
N LEU A 25 6.98 3.32 -2.93
CA LEU A 25 7.26 3.14 -1.50
C LEU A 25 8.23 4.22 -0.93
N PRO A 26 9.36 4.55 -1.60
CA PRO A 26 10.23 5.64 -1.14
C PRO A 26 9.53 7.00 -1.15
N PHE A 27 8.73 7.29 -2.17
CA PHE A 27 7.98 8.54 -2.27
C PHE A 27 7.02 8.71 -1.10
N LEU A 28 6.21 7.70 -0.79
CA LEU A 28 5.26 7.75 0.32
C LEU A 28 5.96 7.90 1.68
N LYS A 29 7.05 7.14 1.90
CA LYS A 29 7.86 7.25 3.12
C LYS A 29 8.48 8.64 3.29
N ALA A 30 9.01 9.23 2.22
CA ALA A 30 9.56 10.59 2.22
C ALA A 30 8.51 11.65 2.57
N HIS A 31 7.23 11.39 2.28
CA HIS A 31 6.10 12.25 2.64
C HIS A 31 5.51 11.94 4.03
N GLY A 32 6.20 11.15 4.85
CA GLY A 32 5.83 10.91 6.24
C GLY A 32 4.73 9.86 6.44
N PHE A 33 4.49 8.99 5.43
CA PHE A 33 3.57 7.87 5.58
C PHE A 33 4.23 6.64 6.22
N GLU A 34 3.53 6.00 7.14
CA GLU A 34 3.71 4.59 7.46
C GLU A 34 3.06 3.75 6.35
N VAL A 35 3.86 3.01 5.60
CA VAL A 35 3.38 2.26 4.42
C VAL A 35 3.22 0.78 4.75
N ILE A 36 2.01 0.28 4.54
CA ILE A 36 1.64 -1.14 4.69
C ILE A 36 1.52 -1.74 3.31
N VAL A 37 2.23 -2.82 3.04
CA VAL A 37 2.13 -3.53 1.75
C VAL A 37 1.40 -4.86 1.96
N ARG A 38 0.46 -5.17 1.06
CA ARG A 38 -0.28 -6.44 1.01
C ARG A 38 -0.27 -6.96 -0.43
N ASP A 39 -0.29 -8.27 -0.60
CA ASP A 39 -0.33 -8.95 -1.90
C ASP A 39 -1.73 -9.51 -2.23
N SER A 40 -2.71 -9.27 -1.35
CA SER A 40 -4.06 -9.79 -1.45
C SER A 40 -5.10 -8.71 -1.18
N MET A 41 -6.23 -8.80 -1.88
CA MET A 41 -7.42 -7.95 -1.69
C MET A 41 -8.09 -8.15 -0.32
N ALA A 42 -7.71 -9.18 0.44
CA ALA A 42 -8.23 -9.44 1.79
C ALA A 42 -7.98 -8.26 2.77
N ALA A 43 -7.02 -7.39 2.47
CA ALA A 43 -6.81 -6.16 3.24
C ALA A 43 -8.06 -5.27 3.31
N TYR A 44 -8.89 -5.27 2.25
CA TYR A 44 -10.10 -4.44 2.18
C TYR A 44 -11.24 -4.93 3.06
N THR A 45 -11.18 -6.17 3.56
CA THR A 45 -12.21 -6.72 4.45
C THR A 45 -11.94 -6.44 5.92
N ASP A 46 -10.75 -5.95 6.27
CA ASP A 46 -10.40 -5.56 7.64
C ASP A 46 -10.86 -4.13 7.91
N LYS A 47 -12.02 -4.00 8.57
CA LYS A 47 -12.61 -2.70 8.89
C LYS A 47 -11.68 -1.82 9.73
N ALA A 48 -11.01 -2.40 10.73
CA ALA A 48 -10.15 -1.64 11.64
C ALA A 48 -8.91 -1.12 10.91
N LEU A 49 -8.35 -1.93 10.01
CA LEU A 49 -7.30 -1.48 9.11
C LEU A 49 -7.80 -0.33 8.25
N MET A 50 -8.92 -0.50 7.53
CA MET A 50 -9.43 0.50 6.58
C MET A 50 -9.75 1.85 7.25
N ASP A 51 -10.35 1.83 8.44
CA ASP A 51 -10.63 3.04 9.23
C ASP A 51 -9.36 3.77 9.71
N SER A 52 -8.21 3.08 9.75
CA SER A 52 -6.93 3.66 10.18
C SER A 52 -6.13 4.31 9.05
N LEU A 53 -6.54 4.13 7.79
CA LEU A 53 -5.78 4.55 6.61
C LEU A 53 -6.14 5.97 6.19
N SER A 54 -5.12 6.71 5.75
CA SER A 54 -5.29 8.03 5.10
C SER A 54 -5.20 7.94 3.58
N LEU A 55 -4.70 6.82 3.05
CA LEU A 55 -4.48 6.57 1.62
C LEU A 55 -4.51 5.06 1.34
N VAL A 56 -5.05 4.68 0.18
CA VAL A 56 -5.08 3.33 -0.39
C VAL A 56 -4.60 3.41 -1.83
#